data_AF-A0A8B6EMG5-F1
#
_entry.id   AF-A0A8B6EMG5-F1
#
_cell.length_a   1.000
_cell.length_b   1.000
_cell.length_c   1.000
_cell.angle_alpha   90.00
_cell.angle_beta   90.00
_cell.angle_gamma   90.00
#
_symmetry.space_group_name_H-M   'P 1'
#
loop_
_entity.id
_entity.type
_entity.pdbx_description
1 polymer ?
#
loop_
_entity_poly.entity_id
_entity_poly.type
_entity_poly.pdbx_seq_one_letter_code
_entity_poly.pdbx_strand_id
1 'polypeptide(L)'
;MCHLLQKTLCGGPERGKCECNRCNCAEKSKYQGTTCEDCKGCKVVCRQNKACVQCVVHHTGKYKDSCEENCGDRNISKKLSLPESYNTCEFKDDDDCIFYFTYDYDDNNELKIIAQDKKVNSTSSHNVLYTVYCTTSHKIRSTIHLKQYFIT
;
A
#
# COMPACT_ATOMS: atom_id res chain seq x y z
N MET A 1 30.00 -1.77 12.63
CA MET A 1 29.96 -2.93 13.53
C MET A 1 28.69 -3.71 13.22
N CYS A 2 28.78 -5.01 12.96
CA CYS A 2 27.58 -5.83 12.80
C CYS A 2 26.98 -6.06 14.17
N HIS A 3 25.78 -5.55 14.38
CA HIS A 3 25.03 -5.71 15.61
C HIS A 3 23.63 -6.21 15.27
N LEU A 4 23.02 -6.89 16.23
CA LEU A 4 21.66 -7.38 16.08
C LEU A 4 20.71 -6.19 16.09
N LEU A 5 20.04 -5.95 14.97
CA LEU A 5 18.92 -5.02 14.86
C LEU A 5 17.65 -5.86 14.68
N GLN A 6 16.61 -5.53 15.46
CA GLN A 6 15.33 -6.25 15.46
C GLN A 6 15.48 -7.79 15.55
N LYS A 7 16.44 -8.26 16.38
CA LYS A 7 16.79 -9.68 16.60
C LYS A 7 17.42 -10.40 15.39
N THR A 8 17.85 -9.70 14.35
CA THR A 8 18.54 -10.28 13.20
C THR A 8 19.85 -9.56 12.88
N LEU A 9 20.87 -10.31 12.43
CA LEU A 9 22.15 -9.75 12.01
C LEU A 9 22.09 -9.42 10.52
N CYS A 10 22.40 -8.19 10.12
CA CYS A 10 22.36 -7.74 8.72
C CYS A 10 21.01 -7.99 8.02
N GLY A 11 19.89 -7.78 8.73
CA GLY A 11 18.54 -8.01 8.21
C GLY A 11 18.17 -9.49 8.00
N GLY A 12 19.08 -10.42 8.30
CA GLY A 12 18.90 -11.86 8.14
C GLY A 12 19.74 -12.46 7.00
N PRO A 13 19.90 -13.80 6.98
CA PRO A 13 20.83 -14.50 6.09
C PRO A 13 20.52 -14.34 4.58
N GLU A 14 19.25 -14.10 4.24
CA GLU A 14 18.79 -13.85 2.86
C GLU A 14 19.04 -12.40 2.40
N ARG A 15 19.36 -11.49 3.32
CA ARG A 15 19.53 -10.05 3.03
C ARG A 15 20.99 -9.63 3.04
N GLY A 16 21.81 -10.19 3.93
CA GLY A 16 23.22 -9.87 3.99
C GLY A 16 24.01 -10.75 4.95
N LYS A 17 25.33 -10.68 4.83
CA LYS A 17 26.29 -11.37 5.70
C LYS A 17 27.16 -10.34 6.41
N CYS A 18 27.55 -10.64 7.64
CA CYS A 18 28.53 -9.83 8.35
C CYS A 18 29.95 -10.25 7.96
N GLU A 19 30.72 -9.31 7.44
CA GLU A 19 32.14 -9.50 7.10
C GLU A 19 32.94 -8.32 7.64
N CYS A 20 33.97 -8.61 8.45
CA CYS A 20 34.86 -7.59 9.02
C CYS A 20 34.11 -6.40 9.66
N ASN A 21 33.10 -6.69 10.50
CA ASN A 21 32.27 -5.69 11.19
C ASN A 21 31.40 -4.79 10.29
N ARG A 22 31.19 -5.16 9.02
CA ARG A 22 30.29 -4.51 8.07
C ARG A 22 29.29 -5.52 7.51
N CYS A 23 28.04 -5.10 7.34
CA CYS A 23 27.07 -5.92 6.61
C CYS A 23 27.30 -5.77 5.10
N ASN A 24 27.56 -6.88 4.42
CA ASN A 24 27.55 -6.99 2.97
C ASN A 24 26.18 -7.51 2.54
N CYS A 25 25.36 -6.61 1.99
CA CYS A 25 24.02 -6.94 1.51
C CYS A 25 24.13 -7.78 0.24
N ALA A 26 23.32 -8.82 0.14
CA ALA A 26 23.34 -9.71 -1.03
C ALA A 26 22.93 -8.90 -2.27
N GLU A 27 23.72 -8.98 -3.34
CA GLU A 27 23.55 -8.14 -4.55
C GLU A 27 22.19 -8.35 -5.24
N LYS A 28 21.63 -9.56 -5.16
CA LYS A 28 20.29 -9.88 -5.68
C LYS A 28 19.17 -9.45 -4.74
N SER A 29 19.49 -8.97 -3.54
CA SER A 29 18.51 -8.51 -2.57
C SER A 29 18.12 -7.05 -2.84
N LYS A 30 16.85 -6.74 -2.57
CA LYS A 30 16.31 -5.38 -2.61
C LYS A 30 16.69 -4.54 -1.38
N TYR A 31 17.52 -5.08 -0.51
CA TYR A 31 17.91 -4.49 0.77
C TYR A 31 19.31 -3.89 0.67
N GLN A 32 19.47 -2.73 1.29
CA GLN A 32 20.63 -1.86 1.22
C GLN A 32 20.89 -1.26 2.62
N GLY A 33 21.85 -0.36 2.72
CA GLY A 33 22.20 0.30 3.98
C GLY A 33 23.23 -0.48 4.80
N THR A 34 23.68 0.12 5.89
CA THR A 34 24.77 -0.41 6.73
C THR A 34 24.42 -1.71 7.45
N THR A 35 23.13 -2.05 7.50
CA THR A 35 22.57 -3.22 8.19
C THR A 35 21.68 -4.07 7.27
N CYS A 36 21.60 -3.77 5.97
CA CYS A 36 20.76 -4.50 5.01
C CYS A 36 19.27 -4.54 5.39
N GLU A 37 18.81 -3.48 6.03
CA GLU A 37 17.40 -3.27 6.39
C GLU A 37 16.72 -2.29 5.44
N ASP A 38 17.48 -1.42 4.78
CA ASP A 38 16.93 -0.38 3.90
C ASP A 38 16.46 -0.99 2.60
N CYS A 39 15.16 -1.19 2.47
CA CYS A 39 14.58 -1.69 1.25
C CYS A 39 13.76 -0.62 0.57
N LYS A 40 14.40 0.19 -0.29
CA LYS A 40 13.74 1.27 -1.03
C LYS A 40 12.53 0.79 -1.86
N GLY A 41 12.54 -0.47 -2.30
CA GLY A 41 11.41 -1.11 -3.00
C GLY A 41 10.44 -1.89 -2.12
N CYS A 42 10.76 -2.12 -0.84
CA CYS A 42 9.82 -2.70 0.10
C CYS A 42 8.97 -1.56 0.58
N LYS A 43 7.76 -1.46 0.04
CA LYS A 43 6.77 -0.53 0.56
C LYS A 43 6.28 -1.02 1.93
N VAL A 44 7.15 -0.96 2.94
CA VAL A 44 6.89 -1.36 4.34
C VAL A 44 5.69 -0.59 4.86
N VAL A 45 5.64 0.71 4.51
CA VAL A 45 4.49 1.59 4.72
C VAL A 45 3.19 0.98 4.17
N CYS A 46 3.20 0.42 2.94
CA CYS A 46 2.02 -0.24 2.41
C CYS A 46 1.56 -1.41 3.30
N ARG A 47 2.47 -2.29 3.71
CA ARG A 47 2.10 -3.48 4.51
C ARG A 47 1.61 -3.10 5.90
N GLN A 48 2.28 -2.16 6.55
CA GLN A 48 1.91 -1.68 7.90
C GLN A 48 0.56 -0.95 7.91
N ASN A 49 0.19 -0.31 6.80
CA ASN A 49 -1.04 0.47 6.72
C ASN A 49 -2.18 -0.21 5.95
N LYS A 50 -1.93 -1.38 5.33
CA LYS A 50 -2.96 -2.16 4.61
C LYS A 50 -4.26 -2.29 5.42
N ALA A 51 -4.15 -2.81 6.64
CA ALA A 51 -5.31 -3.12 7.47
C ALA A 51 -6.07 -1.85 7.89
N CYS A 52 -5.35 -0.76 8.16
CA CYS A 52 -5.98 0.51 8.54
C CYS A 52 -6.62 1.23 7.36
N VAL A 53 -6.00 1.20 6.17
CA VAL A 53 -6.64 1.76 4.97
C VAL A 53 -7.94 1.03 4.66
N GLN A 54 -7.93 -0.32 4.70
CA GLN A 54 -9.12 -1.12 4.46
C GLN A 54 -10.23 -0.83 5.48
N CYS A 55 -9.85 -0.60 6.74
CA CYS A 55 -10.79 -0.30 7.80
C CYS A 55 -11.36 1.12 7.72
N VAL A 56 -10.49 2.13 7.65
CA VAL A 56 -10.88 3.56 7.70
C VAL A 56 -11.64 3.97 6.44
N VAL A 57 -11.22 3.49 5.27
CA VAL A 57 -11.79 3.95 3.98
C VAL A 57 -12.90 3.03 3.48
N HIS A 58 -12.74 1.72 3.66
CA HIS A 58 -13.67 0.73 3.11
C HIS A 58 -14.52 0.04 4.17
N HIS A 59 -14.34 0.36 5.47
CA HIS A 59 -15.11 -0.20 6.58
C HIS A 59 -15.14 -1.74 6.59
N THR A 60 -14.02 -2.35 6.20
CA THR A 60 -13.83 -3.81 6.07
C THR A 60 -12.44 -4.24 6.55
N GLY A 61 -12.18 -5.55 6.54
CA GLY A 61 -10.88 -6.11 6.89
C GLY A 61 -10.67 -6.32 8.38
N LYS A 62 -9.41 -6.63 8.75
CA LYS A 62 -9.01 -7.11 10.08
C LYS A 62 -9.49 -6.23 11.25
N TYR A 63 -9.46 -4.91 11.09
CA TYR A 63 -9.79 -3.96 12.17
C TYR A 63 -11.22 -3.44 12.10
N LYS A 64 -12.10 -4.02 11.27
CA LYS A 64 -13.48 -3.52 11.06
C LYS A 64 -14.21 -3.18 12.37
N ASP A 65 -14.14 -4.06 13.36
CA ASP A 65 -14.85 -3.91 14.63
C ASP A 65 -14.04 -3.17 15.71
N SER A 66 -12.79 -2.80 15.42
CA SER A 66 -11.85 -2.12 16.34
C SER A 66 -11.05 -1.02 15.62
N CYS A 67 -11.70 -0.34 14.67
CA CYS A 67 -11.03 0.56 13.74
C CYS A 67 -10.36 1.74 14.43
N GLU A 68 -11.11 2.41 15.31
CA GLU A 68 -10.67 3.59 16.03
C GLU A 68 -9.47 3.26 16.93
N GLU A 69 -9.57 2.19 17.71
CA GLU A 69 -8.51 1.73 18.61
C GLU A 69 -7.20 1.40 17.87
N ASN A 70 -7.30 0.78 16.68
CA ASN A 70 -6.12 0.34 15.95
C ASN A 70 -5.56 1.38 14.98
N CYS A 71 -6.38 2.35 14.55
CA CYS A 71 -6.08 3.21 13.40
C CYS A 71 -6.41 4.70 13.59
N GLY A 72 -6.99 5.12 14.72
CA GLY A 72 -7.43 6.51 14.96
C GLY A 72 -6.32 7.55 14.83
N ASP A 73 -5.09 7.19 15.21
CA ASP A 73 -3.93 8.10 15.16
C ASP A 73 -3.36 8.27 13.74
N ARG A 74 -3.87 7.53 12.74
CA ARG A 74 -3.31 7.57 11.39
C ARG A 74 -3.95 8.65 10.54
N ASN A 75 -3.11 9.45 9.89
CA ASN A 75 -3.53 10.43 8.89
C ASN A 75 -3.88 9.74 7.55
N ILE A 76 -5.11 9.21 7.47
CA ILE A 76 -5.66 8.55 6.28
C ILE A 76 -6.80 9.40 5.72
N SER A 77 -6.68 9.75 4.43
CA SER A 77 -7.71 10.46 3.68
C SER A 77 -8.12 9.67 2.45
N LYS A 78 -9.28 9.98 1.87
CA LYS A 78 -9.80 9.31 0.67
C LYS A 78 -9.96 10.28 -0.51
N LYS A 79 -9.69 9.80 -1.72
CA LYS A 79 -9.89 10.52 -2.99
C LYS A 79 -10.51 9.62 -4.06
N LEU A 80 -11.17 10.23 -5.05
CA LEU A 80 -11.76 9.49 -6.18
C LEU A 80 -10.67 8.84 -7.07
N SER A 81 -9.60 9.58 -7.33
CA SER A 81 -8.42 9.10 -8.05
C SER A 81 -7.16 9.44 -7.27
N LEU A 82 -6.19 8.52 -7.33
CA LEU A 82 -4.88 8.76 -6.75
C LEU A 82 -4.02 9.58 -7.71
N PRO A 83 -3.15 10.47 -7.19
CA PRO A 83 -2.12 11.09 -8.01
C PRO A 83 -1.15 10.01 -8.53
N GLU A 84 -0.55 10.24 -9.69
CA GLU A 84 0.57 9.41 -10.14
C GLU A 84 1.70 9.51 -9.13
N SER A 85 2.08 8.38 -8.54
CA SER A 85 3.07 8.34 -7.47
C SER A 85 3.80 6.99 -7.44
N TYR A 86 5.13 7.05 -7.23
CA TYR A 86 5.98 5.88 -7.09
C TYR A 86 5.63 5.04 -5.83
N ASN A 87 4.98 5.66 -4.84
CA ASN A 87 4.57 5.06 -3.58
C ASN A 87 3.19 4.35 -3.63
N THR A 88 2.61 4.17 -4.81
CA THR A 88 1.28 3.53 -4.94
C THR A 88 1.28 2.08 -4.44
N CYS A 89 0.50 1.80 -3.42
CA CYS A 89 0.20 0.50 -2.85
C CYS A 89 -1.01 -0.13 -3.55
N GLU A 90 -0.94 -1.43 -3.83
CA GLU A 90 -2.04 -2.23 -4.37
C GLU A 90 -2.23 -3.46 -3.48
N PHE A 91 -3.46 -3.74 -3.06
CA PHE A 91 -3.80 -4.95 -2.32
C PHE A 91 -5.13 -5.53 -2.75
N LYS A 92 -5.20 -6.85 -2.80
CA LYS A 92 -6.44 -7.61 -2.87
C LYS A 92 -7.02 -7.84 -1.47
N ASP A 93 -8.33 -7.77 -1.36
CA ASP A 93 -9.10 -8.19 -0.18
C ASP A 93 -9.79 -9.55 -0.39
N ASP A 94 -10.57 -9.96 0.61
CA ASP A 94 -11.26 -11.25 0.65
C ASP A 94 -12.45 -11.34 -0.34
N ASP A 95 -12.91 -10.20 -0.89
CA ASP A 95 -13.98 -10.13 -1.89
C ASP A 95 -13.45 -10.19 -3.34
N ASP A 96 -12.16 -10.53 -3.52
CA ASP A 96 -11.40 -10.43 -4.76
C ASP A 96 -11.35 -9.01 -5.35
N CYS A 97 -11.54 -7.99 -4.50
CA CYS A 97 -11.46 -6.60 -4.86
C CYS A 97 -10.07 -6.06 -4.60
N ILE A 98 -9.60 -5.18 -5.48
CA ILE A 98 -8.33 -4.50 -5.40
C ILE A 98 -8.59 -3.08 -4.87
N PHE A 99 -7.84 -2.69 -3.85
CA PHE A 99 -7.84 -1.32 -3.37
C PHE A 99 -6.44 -0.72 -3.46
N TYR A 100 -6.43 0.58 -3.71
CA TYR A 100 -5.22 1.35 -3.93
C TYR A 100 -5.08 2.45 -2.88
N PHE A 101 -3.84 2.72 -2.49
CA PHE A 101 -3.51 3.94 -1.75
C PHE A 101 -2.10 4.37 -2.09
N THR A 102 -1.78 5.63 -1.86
CA THR A 102 -0.40 6.13 -1.90
C THR A 102 -0.09 6.81 -0.57
N TYR A 103 1.17 7.11 -0.36
CA TYR A 103 1.64 7.81 0.81
C TYR A 103 2.75 8.79 0.47
N ASP A 104 2.85 9.81 1.30
CA ASP A 104 3.94 10.77 1.30
C ASP A 104 4.25 11.20 2.73
N TYR A 105 5.33 11.96 2.91
CA TYR A 105 5.67 12.60 4.17
C TYR A 105 5.55 14.12 3.99
N ASP A 106 4.97 14.80 4.96
CA ASP A 106 4.91 16.27 4.93
C ASP A 106 6.23 16.92 5.40
N ASP A 107 6.26 18.24 5.48
CA ASP A 107 7.44 19.01 5.90
C ASP A 107 7.88 18.69 7.35
N ASN A 108 6.98 18.15 8.17
CA ASN A 108 7.27 17.70 9.54
C ASN A 108 7.67 16.22 9.60
N ASN A 109 7.83 15.58 8.44
CA ASN A 109 8.10 14.15 8.30
C ASN A 109 6.97 13.27 8.88
N GLU A 110 5.72 13.78 8.90
CA GLU A 110 4.54 13.01 9.27
C GLU A 110 3.99 12.23 8.07
N LEU A 111 3.66 10.96 8.30
CA LEU A 111 3.13 10.09 7.25
C LEU A 111 1.69 10.47 6.88
N LYS A 112 1.48 10.80 5.62
CA LYS A 112 0.15 11.06 5.04
C LYS A 112 -0.23 9.97 4.05
N ILE A 113 -1.39 9.37 4.25
CA ILE A 113 -1.92 8.31 3.37
C ILE A 113 -3.15 8.84 2.63
N ILE A 114 -3.19 8.58 1.32
CA ILE A 114 -4.33 8.88 0.46
C ILE A 114 -4.79 7.58 -0.18
N ALA A 115 -5.98 7.11 0.19
CA ALA A 115 -6.59 5.93 -0.37
C ALA A 115 -7.61 6.26 -1.46
N GLN A 116 -7.78 5.35 -2.41
CA GLN A 116 -8.87 5.46 -3.36
C GLN A 116 -10.19 5.12 -2.66
N ASP A 117 -11.23 5.92 -2.89
CA ASP A 117 -12.54 5.74 -2.23
C ASP A 117 -13.22 4.42 -2.63
N LYS A 118 -13.01 3.98 -3.88
CA LYS A 118 -13.61 2.74 -4.42
C LYS A 118 -12.58 1.66 -4.65
N LYS A 119 -12.96 0.42 -4.34
CA LYS A 119 -12.23 -0.80 -4.73
C LYS A 119 -12.64 -1.21 -6.15
N VAL A 120 -11.73 -1.82 -6.92
CA VAL A 120 -11.99 -2.33 -8.27
C VAL A 120 -11.98 -3.86 -8.30
N ASN A 121 -12.62 -4.48 -9.29
CA ASN A 121 -12.60 -5.94 -9.42
C ASN A 121 -11.37 -6.44 -10.20
N SER A 122 -10.77 -7.54 -9.74
CA SER A 122 -9.63 -8.21 -10.39
C SER A 122 -9.93 -8.68 -11.83
N THR A 123 -11.19 -8.92 -12.20
CA THR A 123 -11.57 -9.40 -13.54
C THR A 123 -11.67 -8.29 -14.60
N SER A 124 -11.26 -7.06 -14.30
CA SER A 124 -11.27 -5.95 -15.27
C SER A 124 -10.03 -5.88 -16.17
N SER A 125 -9.07 -6.81 -16.03
CA SER A 125 -7.94 -6.93 -16.95
C SER A 125 -8.33 -7.69 -18.22
N HIS A 126 -7.90 -7.16 -19.36
CA HIS A 126 -8.11 -7.61 -20.75
C HIS A 126 -9.38 -7.03 -21.43
N ASN A 127 -9.26 -5.80 -21.94
CA ASN A 127 -10.19 -5.11 -22.88
C ASN A 127 -11.55 -4.68 -22.33
N VAL A 128 -11.58 -3.77 -21.35
CA VAL A 128 -12.84 -3.16 -20.91
C VAL A 128 -12.75 -1.63 -20.97
N LEU A 129 -13.65 -1.00 -21.73
CA LEU A 129 -13.83 0.47 -21.82
C LEU A 129 -14.29 1.13 -20.50
N TYR A 130 -14.42 0.34 -19.42
CA TYR A 130 -14.99 0.75 -18.14
C TYR A 130 -14.35 0.02 -16.95
N THR A 131 -14.27 0.71 -15.81
CA THR A 131 -13.79 0.18 -14.52
C THR A 131 -14.96 -0.44 -13.75
N VAL A 132 -14.81 -1.68 -13.27
CA VAL A 132 -15.82 -2.32 -12.41
C VAL A 132 -15.45 -2.10 -10.95
N TYR A 133 -16.35 -1.44 -10.21
CA TYR A 133 -16.16 -1.16 -8.79
C TYR A 133 -16.84 -2.22 -7.90
N CYS A 134 -16.27 -2.47 -6.73
CA CYS A 134 -16.89 -3.32 -5.71
C CYS A 134 -17.76 -2.50 -4.76
N THR A 135 -18.88 -3.08 -4.31
CA THR A 135 -19.73 -2.48 -3.26
C THR A 135 -20.03 -3.49 -2.16
N THR A 136 -20.32 -2.99 -0.96
CA THR A 136 -20.54 -3.73 0.29
C THR A 136 -21.78 -4.64 0.30
N SER A 137 -22.60 -4.68 -0.75
CA SER A 137 -23.75 -5.61 -0.80
C SER A 137 -24.00 -6.32 -2.13
N HIS A 138 -23.51 -5.87 -3.28
CA HIS A 138 -23.50 -6.65 -4.52
C HIS A 138 -22.46 -6.07 -5.51
N LYS A 139 -21.91 -6.88 -6.42
CA LYS A 139 -21.10 -6.39 -7.55
C LYS A 139 -21.97 -5.52 -8.46
N ILE A 140 -22.01 -4.21 -8.27
CA ILE A 140 -22.77 -3.30 -9.13
C ILE A 140 -21.87 -2.89 -10.30
N ARG A 141 -22.29 -3.21 -11.53
CA ARG A 141 -21.81 -2.54 -12.74
C ARG A 141 -22.28 -1.09 -12.69
N SER A 142 -21.47 -0.15 -12.22
CA SER A 142 -21.77 1.28 -12.38
C SER A 142 -21.36 1.73 -13.77
N THR A 143 -22.34 1.89 -14.65
CA THR A 143 -22.25 2.72 -15.85
C THR A 143 -22.10 4.19 -15.43
N ILE A 144 -21.44 4.98 -16.28
CA ILE A 144 -21.32 6.46 -16.27
C ILE A 144 -20.03 7.01 -15.62
N HIS A 145 -19.02 7.19 -16.47
CA HIS A 145 -18.31 8.47 -16.53
C HIS A 145 -18.56 9.02 -17.94
N LEU A 146 -19.59 9.87 -18.09
CA LEU A 146 -19.63 10.83 -19.18
C LEU A 146 -18.43 11.76 -18.95
N LYS A 147 -17.27 11.44 -19.52
CA LYS A 147 -16.32 12.48 -19.91
C LYS A 147 -16.91 13.12 -21.15
N GLN A 148 -17.48 14.29 -20.91
CA GLN A 148 -17.75 15.35 -21.85
C GLN A 148 -16.79 15.33 -23.05
N TYR A 149 -17.25 14.80 -24.18
CA TYR A 149 -16.75 15.18 -25.50
C TYR A 149 -17.84 16.01 -26.15
N PHE A 150 -17.70 17.33 -25.99
CA PHE A 150 -18.14 18.23 -27.05
C PHE A 150 -17.25 17.93 -28.26
N ILE A 151 -17.85 17.41 -29.33
CA ILE A 151 -17.36 17.64 -30.68
C ILE A 151 -18.59 18.07 -31.46
N THR A 152 -18.69 19.38 -31.65
CA THR A 152 -19.47 20.03 -32.71
C THR A 152 -19.05 19.53 -34.08
#